data_AF-K1STJ2-F1
#
_entry.id   AF-K1STJ2-F1
#
_cell.length_a   1.000
_cell.length_b   1.000
_cell.length_c   1.000
_cell.angle_alpha   90.00
_cell.angle_beta   90.00
_cell.angle_gamma   90.00
#
_symmetry.space_group_name_H-M   'P 1'
#
loop_
_entity.id
_entity.type
_entity.pdbx_description
1 polymer ?
#
loop_
_entity_poly.entity_id
_entity_poly.type
_entity_poly.pdbx_seq_one_letter_code
_entity_poly.pdbx_strand_id
1 'polypeptide(L)'
;GQYLNKVLVSASDEAKQMGDEYVSVEHLFLAMIRNPNKEIAEIWKEYGITRERFLQALSTVRGNQRVTSDNPEATYDTLEKYGQDLVEKARNQKLDPVIGRDSEIRNVVRILSRKTKNNPVLIGEPGVGKTAVVEGLAQRIVKGDVPQGLKDKKIFRTGYGCTGSRCQIQR
;
A
#
# COMPACT_ATOMS: atom_id res chain seq x y z
N GLY A 1 -32.75 -13.91 -1.47
CA GLY A 1 -32.12 -15.07 -0.80
C GLY A 1 -31.41 -15.99 -1.79
N GLN A 2 -32.15 -16.67 -2.66
CA GLN A 2 -31.62 -17.75 -3.52
C GLN A 2 -30.52 -17.30 -4.50
N TYR A 3 -30.64 -16.10 -5.09
CA TYR A 3 -29.63 -15.53 -5.98
C TYR A 3 -28.29 -15.26 -5.29
N LEU A 4 -28.32 -14.68 -4.09
CA LEU A 4 -27.10 -14.39 -3.33
C LEU A 4 -26.35 -15.68 -2.98
N ASN A 5 -27.07 -16.73 -2.56
CA ASN A 5 -26.46 -18.02 -2.27
C ASN A 5 -25.80 -18.62 -3.52
N LYS A 6 -26.48 -18.55 -4.68
CA LYS A 6 -25.94 -19.00 -5.96
C LYS A 6 -24.66 -18.25 -6.36
N VAL A 7 -24.61 -16.94 -6.13
CA VAL A 7 -23.42 -16.11 -6.38
C VAL A 7 -22.27 -16.50 -5.46
N LEU A 8 -22.52 -16.69 -4.15
CA LEU A 8 -21.48 -17.10 -3.19
C LEU A 8 -20.87 -18.46 -3.52
N VAL A 9 -21.70 -19.44 -3.89
CA VAL A 9 -21.23 -20.75 -4.33
C VAL A 9 -20.41 -20.63 -5.62
N SER A 10 -20.95 -19.88 -6.60
CA SER A 10 -20.26 -19.69 -7.89
C SER A 10 -18.94 -18.93 -7.74
N ALA A 11 -18.84 -17.98 -6.80
CA ALA A 11 -17.61 -17.24 -6.54
C ALA A 11 -16.48 -18.15 -6.04
N SER A 12 -16.81 -19.18 -5.25
CA SER A 12 -15.85 -20.20 -4.84
C SER A 12 -15.34 -21.03 -6.03
N ASP A 13 -16.20 -21.29 -7.02
CA ASP A 13 -15.80 -21.98 -8.25
C ASP A 13 -14.95 -21.10 -9.17
N GLU A 14 -15.21 -19.79 -9.22
CA GLU A 14 -14.37 -18.83 -9.95
C GLU A 14 -12.97 -18.73 -9.32
N ALA A 15 -12.87 -18.68 -7.98
CA ALA A 15 -11.58 -18.69 -7.28
C ALA A 15 -10.75 -19.94 -7.61
N LYS A 16 -11.37 -21.12 -7.59
CA LYS A 16 -10.71 -22.38 -7.99
C LYS A 16 -10.23 -22.35 -9.45
N GLN A 17 -11.04 -21.82 -10.38
CA GLN A 17 -10.65 -21.70 -11.78
C GLN A 17 -9.47 -20.74 -11.99
N MET A 18 -9.37 -19.70 -11.17
CA MET A 18 -8.26 -18.74 -11.19
C MET A 18 -7.02 -19.24 -10.43
N GLY A 19 -7.12 -20.38 -9.76
CA GLY A 19 -6.03 -20.96 -8.96
C GLY A 19 -5.77 -20.21 -7.66
N ASP A 20 -6.80 -19.56 -7.12
CA ASP A 20 -6.76 -18.80 -5.89
C ASP A 20 -7.18 -19.65 -4.68
N GLU A 21 -6.52 -19.39 -3.55
CA GLU A 21 -6.75 -20.12 -2.30
C GLU A 21 -7.93 -19.52 -1.51
N TYR A 22 -8.27 -18.24 -1.75
CA TYR A 22 -9.34 -17.52 -1.08
C TYR A 22 -10.27 -16.82 -2.07
N VAL A 23 -11.54 -16.65 -1.67
CA VAL A 23 -12.53 -15.88 -2.41
C VAL A 23 -12.32 -14.39 -2.13
N SER A 24 -12.29 -13.60 -3.20
CA SER A 24 -12.08 -12.15 -3.18
C SER A 24 -13.20 -11.45 -3.97
N VAL A 25 -13.17 -10.11 -3.99
CA VAL A 25 -14.22 -9.28 -4.60
C VAL A 25 -14.37 -9.58 -6.09
N GLU A 26 -13.26 -9.77 -6.82
CA GLU A 26 -13.29 -10.09 -8.25
C GLU A 26 -13.96 -11.43 -8.56
N HIS A 27 -13.83 -12.42 -7.69
CA HIS A 27 -14.51 -13.72 -7.82
C HIS A 27 -16.02 -13.58 -7.66
N LEU A 28 -16.43 -12.75 -6.70
CA LEU A 28 -17.84 -12.41 -6.50
C LEU A 28 -18.40 -11.68 -7.72
N PHE A 29 -17.62 -10.75 -8.28
CA PHE A 29 -18.02 -9.99 -9.46
C PHE A 29 -18.17 -10.88 -10.70
N LEU A 30 -17.22 -11.79 -10.95
CA LEU A 30 -17.31 -12.80 -12.00
C LEU A 30 -18.53 -13.71 -11.83
N ALA A 31 -18.83 -14.12 -10.59
CA ALA A 31 -20.00 -14.91 -10.28
C ALA A 31 -21.32 -14.17 -10.55
N MET A 32 -21.37 -12.86 -10.30
CA MET A 32 -22.52 -12.01 -10.63
C MET A 32 -22.70 -11.80 -12.13
N ILE A 33 -21.61 -11.71 -12.90
CA ILE A 33 -21.67 -11.68 -14.37
C ILE A 33 -22.19 -13.01 -14.93
N ARG A 34 -21.79 -14.14 -14.33
CA ARG A 34 -22.20 -15.47 -14.77
C ARG A 34 -23.65 -15.81 -14.42
N ASN A 35 -24.13 -15.37 -13.26
CA ASN A 35 -25.48 -15.64 -12.77
C ASN A 35 -26.23 -14.34 -12.41
N PRO A 36 -26.48 -13.44 -13.37
CA PRO A 36 -27.14 -12.18 -13.08
C PRO A 36 -28.62 -12.41 -12.76
N ASN A 37 -29.18 -11.62 -11.84
CA ASN A 37 -30.63 -11.46 -11.77
C ASN A 37 -31.10 -10.50 -12.89
N LYS A 38 -32.41 -10.29 -13.04
CA LYS A 38 -32.94 -9.43 -14.11
C LYS A 38 -32.38 -8.00 -14.07
N GLU A 39 -32.34 -7.38 -12.88
CA GLU A 39 -31.87 -6.00 -12.70
C GLU A 39 -30.38 -5.87 -13.04
N ILE A 40 -29.54 -6.78 -12.55
CA ILE A 40 -28.10 -6.79 -12.83
C ILE A 40 -27.84 -7.09 -14.30
N ALA A 41 -28.62 -7.96 -14.94
CA ALA A 41 -28.50 -8.24 -16.36
C ALA A 41 -28.80 -7.02 -17.24
N GLU A 42 -29.75 -6.17 -16.83
CA GLU A 42 -30.04 -4.90 -17.50
C GLU A 42 -28.87 -3.91 -17.35
N ILE A 43 -28.34 -3.75 -16.13
CA ILE A 43 -27.16 -2.91 -15.87
C ILE A 43 -25.95 -3.37 -16.71
N TRP A 44 -25.69 -4.68 -16.76
CA TRP A 44 -24.58 -5.20 -17.58
C TRP A 44 -24.74 -4.90 -19.06
N LYS A 45 -25.96 -4.94 -19.59
CA LYS A 45 -26.22 -4.58 -20.99
C LYS A 45 -26.06 -3.08 -21.23
N GLU A 46 -26.60 -2.25 -20.34
CA GLU A 46 -26.54 -0.79 -20.44
C GLU A 46 -25.09 -0.29 -20.47
N TYR A 47 -24.24 -0.84 -19.60
CA TYR A 47 -22.82 -0.45 -19.49
C TYR A 47 -21.87 -1.30 -20.36
N GLY A 48 -22.40 -2.28 -21.11
CA GLY A 48 -21.59 -3.17 -21.94
C GLY A 48 -20.53 -3.95 -21.15
N ILE A 49 -20.90 -4.42 -19.95
CA ILE A 49 -20.04 -5.19 -19.05
C ILE A 49 -20.18 -6.68 -19.42
N THR A 50 -19.10 -7.25 -19.94
CA THR A 50 -19.01 -8.69 -20.26
C THR A 50 -17.91 -9.35 -19.44
N ARG A 51 -17.95 -10.68 -19.34
CA ARG A 51 -16.93 -11.47 -18.64
C ARG A 51 -15.54 -11.22 -19.22
N GLU A 52 -15.43 -11.18 -20.54
CA GLU A 52 -14.16 -10.99 -21.27
C GLU A 52 -13.57 -9.62 -20.97
N ARG A 53 -14.42 -8.57 -21.01
CA ARG A 53 -14.01 -7.20 -20.75
C ARG A 53 -13.58 -6.99 -19.29
N PHE A 54 -14.28 -7.64 -18.37
CA PHE A 54 -13.89 -7.66 -16.95
C PHE A 54 -12.56 -8.40 -16.75
N LEU A 55 -12.36 -9.56 -17.36
CA LEU A 55 -11.10 -10.32 -17.25
C LEU A 55 -9.91 -9.54 -17.83
N GLN A 56 -10.10 -8.80 -18.93
CA GLN A 56 -9.07 -7.91 -19.47
C GLN A 56 -8.70 -6.80 -18.47
N ALA A 57 -9.70 -6.09 -17.93
CA ALA A 57 -9.45 -5.07 -16.91
C ALA A 57 -8.80 -5.67 -15.65
N LEU A 58 -9.27 -6.83 -15.21
CA LEU A 58 -8.74 -7.54 -14.05
C LEU A 58 -7.27 -7.91 -14.27
N SER A 59 -6.87 -8.36 -15.45
CA SER A 59 -5.46 -8.68 -15.75
C SER A 59 -4.54 -7.45 -15.61
N THR A 60 -5.02 -6.25 -15.95
CA THR A 60 -4.24 -5.01 -15.80
C THR A 60 -4.12 -4.55 -14.35
N VAL A 61 -5.12 -4.82 -13.52
CA VAL A 61 -5.13 -4.43 -12.10
C VAL A 61 -4.41 -5.46 -11.23
N ARG A 62 -4.65 -6.75 -11.50
CA ARG A 62 -4.17 -7.89 -10.70
C ARG A 62 -2.79 -8.41 -11.13
N GLY A 63 -2.39 -8.19 -12.40
CA GLY A 63 -1.16 -8.75 -12.94
C GLY A 63 -1.15 -10.30 -12.87
N ASN A 64 -0.03 -10.89 -12.43
CA ASN A 64 0.16 -12.34 -12.36
C ASN A 64 0.11 -12.91 -10.92
N GLN A 65 -0.53 -12.20 -9.99
CA GLN A 65 -0.55 -12.55 -8.57
C GLN A 65 -1.78 -13.40 -8.19
N ARG A 66 -1.54 -14.40 -7.35
CA ARG A 66 -2.58 -15.28 -6.76
C ARG A 66 -3.02 -14.73 -5.41
N VAL A 67 -4.30 -14.89 -5.10
CA VAL A 67 -4.89 -14.55 -3.80
C VAL A 67 -4.59 -15.68 -2.83
N THR A 68 -3.50 -15.52 -2.06
CA THR A 68 -2.99 -16.53 -1.12
C THR A 68 -3.22 -16.16 0.36
N SER A 69 -4.04 -15.14 0.65
CA SER A 69 -4.39 -14.77 2.03
C SER A 69 -5.81 -14.25 2.13
N ASP A 70 -6.39 -14.35 3.33
CA ASP A 70 -7.75 -13.94 3.69
C ASP A 70 -7.99 -12.41 3.58
N ASN A 71 -6.93 -11.62 3.38
CA ASN A 71 -7.03 -10.16 3.26
C ASN A 71 -6.04 -9.59 2.21
N PRO A 72 -6.26 -9.86 0.92
CA PRO A 72 -5.38 -9.37 -0.15
C PRO A 72 -5.45 -7.84 -0.31
N GLU A 73 -6.58 -7.21 0.03
CA GLU A 73 -6.76 -5.75 -0.08
C GLU A 73 -5.98 -4.96 0.99
N ALA A 74 -5.76 -5.52 2.19
CA ALA A 74 -5.05 -4.81 3.25
C ALA A 74 -3.53 -4.81 3.08
N THR A 75 -2.97 -5.73 2.28
CA THR A 75 -1.52 -5.97 2.28
C THR A 75 -0.79 -5.29 1.12
N TYR A 76 -1.44 -5.07 -0.03
CA TYR A 76 -0.70 -4.64 -1.23
C TYR A 76 -0.84 -3.16 -1.62
N ASP A 77 -1.93 -2.47 -1.28
CA ASP A 77 -2.28 -1.26 -2.06
C ASP A 77 -2.49 0.02 -1.23
N THR A 78 -2.41 -0.03 0.11
CA THR A 78 -2.63 1.19 0.92
C THR A 78 -1.38 2.06 1.05
N LEU A 79 -0.18 1.46 1.04
CA LEU A 79 1.07 2.21 1.15
C LEU A 79 1.60 2.69 -0.21
N GLU A 80 1.37 1.97 -1.30
CA GLU A 80 1.74 2.45 -2.65
C GLU A 80 0.73 3.47 -3.20
N LYS A 81 -0.58 3.33 -2.91
CA LYS A 81 -1.56 4.37 -3.32
C LYS A 81 -1.49 5.65 -2.49
N TYR A 82 -1.06 5.58 -1.23
CA TYR A 82 -1.19 6.72 -0.30
C TYR A 82 0.08 7.12 0.46
N GLY A 83 1.11 6.30 0.37
CA GLY A 83 2.42 6.54 0.94
C GLY A 83 3.44 6.85 -0.16
N GLN A 84 4.36 7.76 0.14
CA GLN A 84 5.50 8.04 -0.72
C GLN A 84 6.75 7.44 -0.08
N ASP A 85 7.43 6.53 -0.79
CA ASP A 85 8.71 5.97 -0.35
C ASP A 85 9.82 7.03 -0.50
N LEU A 86 10.35 7.48 0.64
CA LEU A 86 11.42 8.47 0.70
C LEU A 86 12.80 7.86 0.46
N VAL A 87 13.01 6.57 0.77
CA VAL A 87 14.29 5.87 0.53
C VAL A 87 14.47 5.64 -0.97
N GLU A 88 13.41 5.22 -1.66
CA GLU A 88 13.43 5.08 -3.11
C GLU A 88 13.66 6.43 -3.80
N LYS A 89 13.00 7.50 -3.32
CA LYS A 89 13.27 8.86 -3.80
C LYS A 89 14.72 9.29 -3.56
N ALA A 90 15.29 8.98 -2.40
CA ALA A 90 16.68 9.27 -2.10
C ALA A 90 17.64 8.51 -3.04
N ARG A 91 17.35 7.23 -3.34
CA ARG A 91 18.13 6.42 -4.31
C ARG A 91 18.11 7.04 -5.71
N ASN A 92 16.95 7.55 -6.12
CA ASN A 92 16.76 8.20 -7.41
C ASN A 92 17.24 9.65 -7.46
N GLN A 93 17.95 10.15 -6.43
CA GLN A 93 18.38 11.55 -6.29
C GLN A 93 17.21 12.57 -6.42
N LYS A 94 16.02 12.08 -6.06
CA LYS A 94 14.71 12.72 -5.93
C LYS A 94 14.57 13.85 -4.90
N LEU A 95 15.51 13.92 -3.97
CA LEU A 95 15.40 14.68 -2.73
C LEU A 95 16.48 15.76 -2.67
N ASP A 96 16.11 16.93 -2.20
CA ASP A 96 17.05 18.02 -1.98
C ASP A 96 18.10 17.65 -0.91
N PRO A 97 19.35 18.09 -1.07
CA PRO A 97 20.38 17.86 -0.07
C PRO A 97 20.01 18.56 1.24
N VAL A 98 20.05 17.81 2.35
CA VAL A 98 19.71 18.35 3.66
C VAL A 98 20.96 18.96 4.31
N ILE A 99 20.92 20.25 4.60
CA ILE A 99 22.05 21.01 5.17
C ILE A 99 21.74 21.37 6.62
N GLY A 100 22.71 21.15 7.52
CA GLY A 100 22.66 21.66 8.90
C GLY A 100 21.69 20.96 9.85
N ARG A 101 21.24 19.73 9.54
CA ARG A 101 20.32 18.92 10.37
C ARG A 101 20.94 17.61 10.89
N ASP A 102 22.26 17.51 10.89
CA ASP A 102 22.97 16.28 11.25
C ASP A 102 22.72 15.80 12.67
N SER A 103 22.51 16.74 13.61
CA SER A 103 22.27 16.44 15.01
C SER A 103 20.89 15.81 15.24
N GLU A 104 19.88 16.34 14.57
CA GLU A 104 18.50 15.89 14.62
C GLU A 104 18.37 14.52 13.97
N ILE A 105 18.96 14.34 12.78
CA ILE A 105 18.98 13.06 12.07
C ILE A 105 19.67 11.99 12.93
N ARG A 106 20.82 12.29 13.53
CA ARG A 106 21.53 11.36 14.42
C ARG A 106 20.67 10.97 15.63
N ASN A 107 19.92 11.92 16.21
CA ASN A 107 19.04 11.64 17.33
C ASN A 107 17.85 10.74 16.91
N VAL A 108 17.29 10.96 15.72
CA VAL A 108 16.23 10.11 15.14
C VAL A 108 16.73 8.68 14.95
N VAL A 109 17.91 8.49 14.33
CA VAL A 109 18.55 7.17 14.18
C VAL A 109 18.75 6.49 15.53
N ARG A 110 19.23 7.25 16.53
CA ARG A 110 19.45 6.74 17.90
C ARG A 110 18.15 6.27 18.55
N ILE A 111 17.04 7.00 18.40
CA ILE A 111 15.74 6.63 18.95
C ILE A 111 15.21 5.37 18.25
N LEU A 112 15.27 5.32 16.92
CA LEU A 112 14.79 4.19 16.13
C LEU A 112 15.54 2.88 16.42
N SER A 113 16.81 2.99 16.83
CA SER A 113 17.65 1.83 17.17
C SER A 113 17.38 1.25 18.57
N ARG A 114 16.47 1.86 19.37
CA ARG A 114 16.12 1.37 20.71
C ARG A 114 15.21 0.14 20.62
N LYS A 115 15.30 -0.75 21.61
CA LYS A 115 14.38 -1.90 21.75
C LYS A 115 12.96 -1.46 22.14
N THR A 116 12.84 -0.44 22.97
CA THR A 116 11.55 0.11 23.46
C THR A 116 11.51 1.63 23.26
N LYS A 117 10.31 2.20 23.11
CA LYS A 117 10.09 3.63 22.85
C LYS A 117 10.90 4.15 21.66
N ASN A 118 10.85 3.40 20.56
CA ASN A 118 11.61 3.65 19.33
C ASN A 118 10.89 4.57 18.33
N ASN A 119 9.83 5.26 18.73
CA ASN A 119 9.06 6.14 17.88
C ASN A 119 9.49 7.60 18.11
N PRO A 120 10.33 8.19 17.24
CA PRO A 120 10.74 9.58 17.37
C PRO A 120 9.58 10.53 17.05
N VAL A 121 9.51 11.65 17.76
CA VAL A 121 8.54 12.74 17.50
C VAL A 121 9.31 14.03 17.31
N LEU A 122 9.13 14.68 16.15
CA LEU A 122 9.76 15.96 15.82
C LEU A 122 8.86 17.12 16.26
N ILE A 123 9.32 17.88 17.25
CA ILE A 123 8.60 19.02 17.82
C ILE A 123 9.28 20.32 17.35
N GLY A 124 8.48 21.37 17.15
CA GLY A 124 8.94 22.67 16.64
C GLY A 124 7.82 23.44 15.95
N GLU A 125 8.08 24.71 15.64
CA GLU A 125 7.16 25.57 14.90
C GLU A 125 6.89 25.04 13.48
N PRO A 126 5.74 25.36 12.87
CA PRO A 126 5.51 25.08 11.45
C PRO A 126 6.56 25.79 10.59
N GLY A 127 7.01 25.16 9.51
CA GLY A 127 7.99 25.75 8.57
C GLY A 127 9.47 25.56 8.91
N VAL A 128 9.83 25.05 10.09
CA VAL A 128 11.25 24.82 10.48
C VAL A 128 11.96 23.68 9.73
N GLY A 129 11.28 23.03 8.79
CA GLY A 129 11.87 21.95 7.98
C GLY A 129 11.92 20.59 8.68
N LYS A 130 10.92 20.24 9.51
CA LYS A 130 10.82 18.88 10.12
C LYS A 130 10.85 17.77 9.07
N THR A 131 10.25 18.02 7.90
CA THR A 131 10.27 17.12 6.76
C THR A 131 11.69 16.85 6.25
N ALA A 132 12.56 17.86 6.25
CA ALA A 132 13.94 17.72 5.82
C ALA A 132 14.74 16.76 6.72
N VAL A 133 14.40 16.66 8.02
CA VAL A 133 15.02 15.66 8.91
C VAL A 133 14.68 14.24 8.48
N VAL A 134 13.45 13.99 8.03
CA VAL A 134 13.00 12.67 7.55
C VAL A 134 13.62 12.33 6.19
N GLU A 135 13.71 13.31 5.29
CA GLU A 135 14.36 13.16 3.99
C GLU A 135 15.87 12.92 4.14
N GLY A 136 16.52 13.61 5.10
CA GLY A 136 17.93 13.39 5.44
C GLY A 136 18.18 12.03 6.07
N LEU A 137 17.23 11.50 6.85
CA LEU A 137 17.28 10.12 7.33
C LEU A 137 17.24 9.12 6.15
N ALA A 138 16.36 9.33 5.18
CA ALA A 138 16.29 8.48 3.99
C ALA A 138 17.61 8.50 3.19
N GLN A 139 18.22 9.68 3.03
CA GLN A 139 19.55 9.80 2.41
C GLN A 139 20.64 9.03 3.17
N ARG A 140 20.62 9.03 4.51
CA ARG A 140 21.58 8.26 5.31
C ARG A 140 21.39 6.75 5.21
N ILE A 141 20.15 6.29 5.12
CA ILE A 141 19.85 4.86 4.87
C ILE A 141 20.45 4.43 3.53
N VAL A 142 20.25 5.22 2.46
CA VAL A 142 20.83 4.94 1.14
C VAL A 142 22.35 4.94 1.15
N LYS A 143 22.98 5.86 1.89
CA LYS A 143 24.44 5.92 2.07
C LYS A 143 25.01 4.81 2.96
N GLY A 144 24.16 4.04 3.65
CA GLY A 144 24.59 3.05 4.64
C GLY A 144 25.11 3.64 5.95
N ASP A 145 24.92 4.95 6.19
CA ASP A 145 25.32 5.68 7.40
C ASP A 145 24.26 5.53 8.52
N VAL A 146 23.86 4.29 8.78
CA VAL A 146 22.92 3.90 9.83
C VAL A 146 23.28 2.52 10.41
N PRO A 147 22.88 2.22 11.65
CA PRO A 147 23.06 0.89 12.25
C PRO A 147 22.43 -0.21 11.40
N GLN A 148 22.95 -1.44 11.53
CA GLN A 148 22.55 -2.58 10.69
C GLN A 148 21.03 -2.83 10.68
N GLY A 149 20.33 -2.59 11.80
CA GLY A 149 18.88 -2.74 11.88
C GLY A 149 18.06 -1.76 11.03
N LEU A 150 18.66 -0.70 10.50
CA LEU A 150 18.02 0.35 9.71
C LEU A 150 18.47 0.41 8.25
N LYS A 151 19.52 -0.32 7.85
CA LYS A 151 20.08 -0.26 6.48
C LYS A 151 19.09 -0.68 5.40
N ASP A 152 18.28 -1.69 5.67
CA ASP A 152 17.34 -2.27 4.71
C ASP A 152 15.89 -1.86 4.97
N LYS A 153 15.67 -0.79 5.74
CA LYS A 153 14.32 -0.32 6.09
C LYS A 153 13.83 0.73 5.10
N LYS A 154 12.53 0.68 4.79
CA LYS A 154 11.83 1.68 3.97
C LYS A 154 11.23 2.77 4.86
N ILE A 155 11.13 3.98 4.30
CA ILE A 155 10.49 5.12 4.97
C ILE A 155 9.32 5.57 4.12
N PHE A 156 8.11 5.47 4.66
CA PHE A 156 6.90 5.93 3.98
C PHE A 156 6.40 7.24 4.59
N ARG A 157 6.06 8.19 3.71
CA ARG A 157 5.35 9.42 4.04
C ARG A 157 3.90 9.30 3.60
N THR A 158 2.96 9.22 4.54
CA THR A 158 1.52 9.20 4.25
C THR A 158 0.98 10.63 4.12
N GLY A 159 0.17 10.88 3.08
CA GLY A 159 -0.39 12.19 2.75
C GLY A 159 -1.71 12.54 3.47
N TYR A 160 -2.24 11.69 4.34
CA TYR A 160 -3.53 11.95 4.99
C TYR A 160 -3.38 12.68 6.33
N GLY A 161 -3.89 13.91 6.35
CA GLY A 161 -4.19 14.66 7.57
C GLY A 161 -3.10 15.65 7.98
N CYS A 162 -3.22 16.90 7.54
CA CYS A 162 -2.50 18.04 8.11
C CYS A 162 -2.85 18.23 9.60
N THR A 163 -2.20 17.46 10.48
CA THR A 163 -2.07 17.74 11.92
C THR A 163 -1.05 16.78 12.53
N GLY A 164 0.23 17.07 12.30
CA GLY A 164 1.35 16.33 12.89
C GLY A 164 1.99 15.32 11.95
N SER A 165 3.22 15.57 11.55
CA SER A 165 4.05 14.73 10.68
C SER A 165 4.36 13.39 11.37
N ARG A 166 3.46 12.41 11.26
CA ARG A 166 3.68 11.07 11.79
C ARG A 166 4.25 10.19 10.66
N CYS A 167 5.57 9.99 10.68
CA CYS A 167 6.23 9.10 9.73
C CYS A 167 6.23 7.68 10.31
N GLN A 168 5.64 6.72 9.59
CA GLN A 168 5.69 5.31 9.95
C GLN A 168 6.89 4.68 9.24
N ILE A 169 7.84 4.17 10.01
CA ILE A 169 8.94 3.36 9.50
C ILE A 169 8.51 1.91 9.63
N GLN A 170 8.24 1.28 8.48
CA GLN A 170 7.90 -0.14 8.48
C GLN A 170 9.15 -0.96 8.79
N ARG A 171 8.99 -1.92 9.70
CA ARG A 171 9.98 -2.96 9.98
C ARG A 171 9.95 -4.00 8.88
#